data_AF-A0A135W0X3-F1
#
_entry.id   AF-A0A135W0X3-F1
#
_cell.length_a   1.000
_cell.length_b   1.000
_cell.length_c   1.000
_cell.angle_alpha   90.00
_cell.angle_beta   90.00
_cell.angle_gamma   90.00
#
_symmetry.space_group_name_H-M   'P 1'
#
loop_
_entity.id
_entity.type
_entity.pdbx_description
1 polymer ?
#
loop_
_entity_poly.entity_id
_entity_poly.type
_entity_poly.pdbx_seq_one_letter_code
_entity_poly.pdbx_strand_id
1 'polypeptide(L)'
;MSSRKRRIHPCSSNPCQQGKQGKQGPQGPPGNQGPPGNQGPPGNQGPPGNQGPPGNQGPPGNQGPPGNQGPPGGSLGFAFLYDTTNQDLDQNEAVTFDHNGNTPLPPFLSHAVNTSAMIINESGTYLITYEVFAKQGTSAFALFRNDGMTNTEIPGSAYGAESGNQTYSGQVITPLDQGDILTLVNIDGATNLNHRVPPSDNNGIPVDSASIVILKLA
;
A
#
# COMPACT_ATOMS: atom_id res chain seq x y z
N MET A 1 -127.43 -87.11 -45.14
CA MET A 1 -127.34 -87.90 -46.39
C MET A 1 -127.32 -86.96 -47.60
N SER A 2 -127.28 -87.44 -48.84
CA SER A 2 -126.73 -86.72 -50.02
C SER A 2 -127.75 -86.14 -51.03
N SER A 3 -127.29 -85.16 -51.85
CA SER A 3 -127.62 -84.91 -53.28
C SER A 3 -128.66 -83.86 -53.80
N ARG A 4 -128.12 -82.90 -54.59
CA ARG A 4 -128.47 -82.43 -55.98
C ARG A 4 -129.72 -81.52 -56.33
N LYS A 5 -129.42 -80.44 -57.11
CA LYS A 5 -129.92 -80.04 -58.49
C LYS A 5 -130.85 -78.79 -58.74
N ARG A 6 -130.49 -78.04 -59.83
CA ARG A 6 -131.30 -77.25 -60.83
C ARG A 6 -131.37 -75.68 -60.79
N ARG A 7 -132.08 -75.04 -61.76
CA ARG A 7 -131.74 -73.80 -62.56
C ARG A 7 -133.00 -73.02 -63.04
N ILE A 8 -132.93 -71.73 -63.48
CA ILE A 8 -133.73 -70.98 -64.54
C ILE A 8 -133.41 -69.42 -64.53
N HIS A 9 -133.87 -68.59 -65.51
CA HIS A 9 -133.41 -67.20 -65.92
C HIS A 9 -134.37 -66.56 -67.00
N PRO A 10 -134.61 -65.21 -67.24
CA PRO A 10 -133.66 -64.13 -67.72
C PRO A 10 -134.08 -62.60 -67.50
N CYS A 11 -133.69 -61.63 -68.39
CA CYS A 11 -134.18 -60.21 -68.64
C CYS A 11 -133.74 -59.03 -67.68
N SER A 12 -133.77 -57.69 -67.96
CA SER A 12 -133.87 -56.69 -69.10
C SER A 12 -133.44 -55.24 -68.57
N SER A 13 -133.49 -54.00 -69.15
CA SER A 13 -134.00 -53.30 -70.37
C SER A 13 -133.19 -52.00 -70.82
N ASN A 14 -133.78 -50.80 -71.10
CA ASN A 14 -133.15 -49.62 -71.81
C ASN A 14 -133.95 -48.25 -71.71
N PRO A 15 -133.53 -47.01 -72.15
CA PRO A 15 -132.20 -46.37 -72.42
C PRO A 15 -131.99 -44.84 -72.01
N CYS A 16 -130.80 -44.25 -72.31
CA CYS A 16 -130.46 -42.79 -72.48
C CYS A 16 -130.27 -41.88 -71.22
N GLN A 17 -129.62 -40.67 -71.17
CA GLN A 17 -128.75 -39.82 -72.07
C GLN A 17 -127.92 -38.75 -71.23
N GLN A 18 -127.21 -37.76 -71.83
CA GLN A 18 -126.16 -36.90 -71.19
C GLN A 18 -126.17 -35.36 -71.49
N GLY A 19 -125.68 -34.55 -70.52
CA GLY A 19 -125.08 -33.19 -70.70
C GLY A 19 -123.70 -33.06 -70.00
N LYS A 20 -122.88 -32.03 -70.28
CA LYS A 20 -121.44 -31.95 -69.88
C LYS A 20 -121.09 -30.89 -68.81
N GLN A 21 -120.09 -31.20 -67.97
CA GLN A 21 -119.56 -30.36 -66.87
C GLN A 21 -118.35 -29.50 -67.28
N GLY A 22 -118.18 -28.33 -66.66
CA GLY A 22 -117.00 -27.46 -66.80
C GLY A 22 -115.78 -27.89 -65.98
N LYS A 23 -114.57 -27.48 -66.39
CA LYS A 23 -113.30 -27.89 -65.74
C LYS A 23 -112.99 -27.07 -64.48
N GLN A 24 -112.32 -27.72 -63.51
CA GLN A 24 -111.72 -27.09 -62.34
C GLN A 24 -110.48 -26.26 -62.72
N GLY A 25 -110.23 -25.15 -62.01
CA GLY A 25 -109.02 -24.33 -62.18
C GLY A 25 -107.75 -24.98 -61.61
N PRO A 26 -106.55 -24.56 -62.06
CA PRO A 26 -105.28 -25.11 -61.59
C PRO A 26 -104.96 -24.72 -60.14
N GLN A 27 -104.15 -25.54 -59.48
CA GLN A 27 -103.60 -25.25 -58.14
C GLN A 27 -102.56 -24.12 -58.20
N GLY A 28 -102.52 -23.28 -57.16
CA GLY A 28 -101.53 -22.21 -57.03
C GLY A 28 -100.09 -22.73 -56.82
N PRO A 29 -99.07 -21.90 -57.11
CA PRO A 29 -97.67 -22.30 -56.98
C PRO A 29 -97.25 -22.52 -55.51
N PRO A 30 -96.19 -23.32 -55.26
CA PRO A 30 -95.59 -23.45 -53.93
C PRO A 30 -95.07 -22.10 -53.37
N GLY A 31 -95.05 -21.98 -52.04
CA GLY A 31 -94.49 -20.80 -51.36
C GLY A 31 -92.96 -20.75 -51.41
N ASN A 32 -92.40 -19.54 -51.33
CA ASN A 32 -90.96 -19.31 -51.36
C ASN A 32 -90.25 -19.88 -50.11
N GLN A 33 -89.01 -20.32 -50.29
CA GLN A 33 -88.15 -20.77 -49.20
C GLN A 33 -87.76 -19.60 -48.26
N GLY A 34 -87.70 -19.87 -46.95
CA GLY A 34 -87.31 -18.89 -45.94
C GLY A 34 -85.82 -18.47 -46.02
N PRO A 35 -85.47 -17.31 -45.44
CA PRO A 35 -84.10 -16.79 -45.49
C PRO A 35 -83.11 -17.64 -44.66
N PRO A 36 -81.80 -17.62 -44.99
CA PRO A 36 -80.76 -18.23 -44.17
C PRO A 36 -80.70 -17.66 -42.74
N GLY A 37 -80.27 -18.48 -41.78
CA GLY A 37 -80.07 -18.06 -40.39
C GLY A 37 -78.84 -17.16 -40.20
N ASN A 38 -78.88 -16.32 -39.16
CA ASN A 38 -77.79 -15.40 -38.83
C ASN A 38 -76.51 -16.13 -38.40
N GLN A 39 -75.36 -15.55 -38.72
CA GLN A 39 -74.05 -16.04 -38.29
C GLN A 39 -73.84 -15.85 -36.76
N GLY A 40 -73.17 -16.81 -36.13
CA GLY A 40 -72.86 -16.76 -34.69
C GLY A 40 -71.81 -15.69 -34.32
N PRO A 41 -71.73 -15.28 -33.04
CA PRO A 41 -70.82 -14.23 -32.58
C PRO A 41 -69.34 -14.66 -32.63
N PRO A 42 -68.39 -13.70 -32.69
CA PRO A 42 -66.96 -13.97 -32.57
C PRO A 42 -66.58 -14.62 -31.23
N GLY A 43 -65.50 -15.41 -31.24
CA GLY A 43 -64.92 -16.01 -30.03
C GLY A 43 -64.16 -15.01 -29.16
N ASN A 44 -64.07 -15.29 -27.85
CA ASN A 44 -63.38 -14.44 -26.89
C ASN A 44 -61.86 -14.43 -27.10
N GLN A 45 -61.23 -13.30 -26.76
CA GLN A 45 -59.77 -13.14 -26.79
C GLN A 45 -59.08 -13.97 -25.69
N GLY A 46 -57.91 -14.53 -26.00
CA GLY A 46 -57.10 -15.31 -25.05
C GLY A 46 -56.44 -14.46 -23.94
N PRO A 47 -56.01 -15.10 -22.84
CA PRO A 47 -55.40 -14.40 -21.70
C PRO A 47 -54.01 -13.82 -22.02
N PRO A 48 -53.54 -12.81 -21.27
CA PRO A 48 -52.17 -12.30 -21.37
C PRO A 48 -51.11 -13.36 -21.05
N GLY A 49 -49.92 -13.22 -21.65
CA GLY A 49 -48.77 -14.08 -21.36
C GLY A 49 -48.09 -13.77 -20.03
N ASN A 50 -47.40 -14.76 -19.46
CA ASN A 50 -46.69 -14.64 -18.19
C ASN A 50 -45.47 -13.70 -18.29
N GLN A 51 -45.15 -13.01 -17.19
CA GLN A 51 -43.95 -12.18 -17.07
C GLN A 51 -42.68 -13.03 -17.07
N GLY A 52 -41.61 -12.53 -17.71
CA GLY A 52 -40.30 -13.18 -17.74
C GLY A 52 -39.54 -13.15 -16.40
N PRO A 53 -38.54 -14.02 -16.21
CA PRO A 53 -37.77 -14.11 -14.98
C PRO A 53 -36.86 -12.88 -14.76
N PRO A 54 -36.44 -12.61 -13.50
CA PRO A 54 -35.42 -11.59 -13.21
C PRO A 54 -34.08 -11.87 -13.89
N GLY A 55 -33.30 -10.82 -14.16
CA GLY A 55 -31.94 -10.93 -14.67
C GLY A 55 -30.92 -11.38 -13.61
N ASN A 56 -29.84 -12.01 -14.06
CA ASN A 56 -28.75 -12.48 -13.19
C ASN A 56 -27.96 -11.32 -12.56
N GLN A 57 -27.42 -11.53 -11.36
CA GLN A 57 -26.51 -10.61 -10.70
C GLN A 57 -25.19 -10.47 -11.49
N GLY A 58 -24.64 -9.24 -11.53
CA GLY A 58 -23.36 -8.95 -12.18
C GLY A 58 -22.15 -9.55 -11.43
N PRO A 59 -21.00 -9.71 -12.10
CA PRO A 59 -19.79 -10.26 -11.49
C PRO A 59 -19.20 -9.33 -10.41
N PRO A 60 -18.38 -9.85 -9.47
CA PRO A 60 -17.59 -9.05 -8.55
C PRO A 60 -16.67 -8.06 -9.27
N GLY A 61 -16.39 -6.92 -8.65
CA GLY A 61 -15.41 -5.95 -9.14
C GLY A 61 -13.97 -6.47 -9.03
N ASN A 62 -13.10 -5.99 -9.93
CA ASN A 62 -11.68 -6.35 -9.94
C ASN A 62 -10.97 -5.85 -8.67
N GLN A 63 -9.95 -6.60 -8.23
CA GLN A 63 -9.05 -6.19 -7.15
C GLN A 63 -8.26 -4.93 -7.56
N GLY A 64 -8.04 -4.01 -6.61
CA GLY A 64 -7.21 -2.82 -6.82
C GLY A 64 -5.72 -3.15 -7.05
N PRO A 65 -4.95 -2.22 -7.62
CA PRO A 65 -3.51 -2.41 -7.85
C PRO A 65 -2.73 -2.52 -6.52
N PRO A 66 -1.54 -3.15 -6.53
CA PRO A 66 -0.61 -3.08 -5.41
C PRO A 66 -0.25 -1.63 -5.05
N GLY A 67 0.03 -1.39 -3.76
CA GLY A 67 0.55 -0.11 -3.31
C GLY A 67 1.97 0.16 -3.83
N ASN A 68 2.36 1.43 -3.89
CA ASN A 68 3.70 1.83 -4.29
C ASN A 68 4.76 1.23 -3.35
N GLN A 69 5.90 0.84 -3.91
CA GLN A 69 7.08 0.49 -3.13
C GLN A 69 7.54 1.70 -2.29
N GLY A 70 7.91 1.47 -1.03
CA GLY A 70 8.50 2.50 -0.18
C GLY A 70 9.85 3.01 -0.73
N PRO A 71 10.33 4.17 -0.26
CA PRO A 71 11.66 4.66 -0.64
C PRO A 71 12.74 3.64 -0.28
N PRO A 72 13.85 3.56 -1.03
CA PRO A 72 15.01 2.76 -0.62
C PRO A 72 15.46 3.17 0.77
N GLY A 73 15.73 2.20 1.64
CA GLY A 73 16.37 2.47 2.93
C GLY A 73 17.75 3.05 2.70
N GLY A 74 17.97 4.31 3.09
CA GLY A 74 19.27 4.95 2.99
C GLY A 74 20.31 4.18 3.80
N SER A 75 21.47 3.90 3.20
CA SER A 75 22.60 3.33 3.93
C SER A 75 23.03 4.33 5.00
N LEU A 76 22.98 3.93 6.28
CA LEU A 76 23.49 4.73 7.38
C LEU A 76 24.98 4.99 7.15
N GLY A 77 25.32 6.24 6.84
CA GLY A 77 26.71 6.66 6.71
C GLY A 77 27.34 6.83 8.09
N PHE A 78 28.50 6.24 8.27
CA PHE A 78 29.35 6.47 9.44
C PHE A 78 30.73 6.95 9.01
N ALA A 79 31.36 7.77 9.85
CA ALA A 79 32.78 8.07 9.81
C ALA A 79 33.43 7.56 11.09
N PHE A 80 34.69 7.15 11.01
CA PHE A 80 35.53 6.81 12.15
C PHE A 80 36.87 7.50 11.98
N LEU A 81 37.25 8.31 12.97
CA LEU A 81 38.56 8.95 13.05
C LEU A 81 39.24 8.45 14.33
N TYR A 82 40.55 8.31 14.29
CA TYR A 82 41.36 7.94 15.45
C TYR A 82 42.71 8.65 15.42
N ASP A 83 43.34 8.76 16.58
CA ASP A 83 44.68 9.30 16.72
C ASP A 83 45.65 8.27 17.29
N THR A 84 46.83 8.13 16.71
CA THR A 84 47.90 7.25 17.20
C THR A 84 49.11 7.99 17.75
N THR A 85 48.97 9.28 18.08
CA THR A 85 50.05 10.15 18.55
C THR A 85 49.93 10.50 20.04
N ASN A 86 51.02 10.97 20.64
CA ASN A 86 50.95 11.62 21.95
C ASN A 86 50.55 13.08 21.76
N GLN A 87 49.51 13.53 22.47
CA GLN A 87 49.07 14.92 22.46
C GLN A 87 49.13 15.46 23.88
N ASP A 88 49.97 16.47 24.11
CA ASP A 88 49.87 17.35 25.27
C ASP A 88 48.79 18.40 24.96
N LEU A 89 47.82 18.57 25.86
CA LEU A 89 46.65 19.44 25.66
C LEU A 89 46.40 20.30 26.90
N ASP A 90 46.50 21.62 26.77
CA ASP A 90 46.05 22.57 27.77
C ASP A 90 44.50 22.65 27.83
N GLN A 91 43.95 23.43 28.77
CA GLN A 91 42.51 23.62 28.89
C GLN A 91 41.95 24.41 27.69
N ASN A 92 40.86 23.90 27.11
CA ASN A 92 40.21 24.33 25.87
C ASN A 92 40.98 23.98 24.57
N GLU A 93 42.04 23.18 24.62
CA GLU A 93 42.67 22.67 23.40
C GLU A 93 41.90 21.49 22.79
N ALA A 94 41.92 21.40 21.46
CA ALA A 94 41.15 20.44 20.69
C ALA A 94 41.99 19.23 20.29
N VAL A 95 41.47 18.03 20.57
CA VAL A 95 42.04 16.73 20.16
C VAL A 95 42.13 16.69 18.63
N THR A 96 43.32 16.39 18.13
CA THR A 96 43.59 16.14 16.70
C THR A 96 43.52 14.65 16.39
N PHE A 97 43.30 14.29 15.12
CA PHE A 97 43.24 12.90 14.65
C PHE A 97 44.17 12.66 13.46
N ASP A 98 45.16 11.78 13.58
CA ASP A 98 46.09 11.41 12.51
C ASP A 98 45.50 10.46 11.44
N HIS A 99 44.36 9.78 11.69
CA HIS A 99 43.75 8.84 10.73
C HIS A 99 42.24 9.05 10.47
N ASN A 100 41.84 8.80 9.22
CA ASN A 100 40.45 8.82 8.73
C ASN A 100 39.81 7.40 8.67
N GLY A 101 40.21 6.48 9.55
CA GLY A 101 39.73 5.10 9.52
C GLY A 101 40.29 4.26 8.36
N ASN A 102 39.79 3.03 8.21
CA ASN A 102 40.16 2.11 7.12
C ASN A 102 39.19 2.19 5.91
N THR A 103 38.22 3.09 5.94
CA THR A 103 37.17 3.27 4.92
C THR A 103 37.17 4.72 4.42
N PRO A 104 36.85 4.98 3.14
CA PRO A 104 36.67 6.35 2.66
C PRO A 104 35.64 7.12 3.50
N LEU A 105 35.89 8.41 3.75
CA LEU A 105 34.93 9.25 4.46
C LEU A 105 33.58 9.31 3.72
N PRO A 106 32.46 9.28 4.44
CA PRO A 106 31.13 9.42 3.84
C PRO A 106 30.89 10.87 3.37
N PRO A 107 29.98 11.11 2.39
CA PRO A 107 29.75 12.44 1.82
C PRO A 107 29.41 13.53 2.84
N PHE A 108 28.78 13.20 3.97
CA PHE A 108 28.41 14.16 5.01
C PHE A 108 29.58 14.70 5.85
N LEU A 109 30.80 14.15 5.75
CA LEU A 109 31.94 14.58 6.58
C LEU A 109 33.21 14.83 5.76
N SER A 110 33.85 15.97 5.99
CA SER A 110 35.22 16.25 5.56
C SER A 110 36.15 16.31 6.78
N HIS A 111 37.28 15.62 6.74
CA HIS A 111 38.33 15.73 7.77
C HIS A 111 39.73 15.62 7.15
N ALA A 112 40.65 16.47 7.59
CA ALA A 112 42.05 16.46 7.20
C ALA A 112 42.90 15.84 8.33
N VAL A 113 43.69 14.81 8.00
CA VAL A 113 44.55 14.11 8.96
C VAL A 113 45.56 15.06 9.63
N ASN A 114 45.83 14.83 10.91
CA ASN A 114 46.63 15.70 11.80
C ASN A 114 45.95 17.07 12.06
N THR A 115 44.62 17.12 12.08
CA THR A 115 43.84 18.29 12.51
C THR A 115 42.74 17.86 13.48
N SER A 116 42.08 18.83 14.11
CA SER A 116 40.93 18.61 15.01
C SER A 116 39.58 18.96 14.36
N ALA A 117 39.60 19.54 13.17
CA ALA A 117 38.45 20.20 12.55
C ALA A 117 37.67 19.23 11.65
N MET A 118 36.53 18.74 12.15
CA MET A 118 35.63 17.84 11.45
C MET A 118 34.48 18.65 10.83
N ILE A 119 34.43 18.77 9.50
CA ILE A 119 33.47 19.63 8.81
C ILE A 119 32.23 18.83 8.38
N ILE A 120 31.05 19.28 8.79
CA ILE A 120 29.75 18.71 8.42
C ILE A 120 29.35 19.25 7.04
N ASN A 121 29.29 18.37 6.04
CA ASN A 121 28.95 18.71 4.66
C ASN A 121 27.44 18.70 4.39
N GLU A 122 26.62 18.12 5.28
CA GLU A 122 25.16 17.98 5.13
C GLU A 122 24.45 18.23 6.46
N SER A 123 23.40 19.05 6.51
CA SER A 123 22.55 19.13 7.71
C SER A 123 21.91 17.77 8.04
N GLY A 124 21.70 17.50 9.32
CA GLY A 124 21.09 16.25 9.79
C GLY A 124 21.10 16.08 11.30
N THR A 125 20.55 14.97 11.78
CA THR A 125 20.69 14.50 13.16
C THR A 125 21.82 13.48 13.23
N TYR A 126 22.78 13.71 14.13
CA TYR A 126 23.97 12.89 14.28
C TYR A 126 24.00 12.22 15.65
N LEU A 127 24.33 10.93 15.67
CA LEU A 127 24.86 10.25 16.85
C LEU A 127 26.39 10.36 16.78
N ILE A 128 27.00 10.85 17.85
CA ILE A 128 28.44 10.97 17.99
C ILE A 128 28.85 10.21 19.25
N THR A 129 29.88 9.38 19.14
CA THR A 129 30.53 8.70 20.27
C THR A 129 32.03 8.86 20.17
N TYR A 130 32.69 9.24 21.26
CA TYR A 130 34.15 9.37 21.33
C TYR A 130 34.72 8.59 22.51
N GLU A 131 36.00 8.25 22.42
CA GLU A 131 36.81 7.68 23.50
C GLU A 131 38.16 8.38 23.56
N VAL A 132 38.63 8.75 24.76
CA VAL A 132 39.93 9.39 24.95
C VAL A 132 40.73 8.66 26.03
N PHE A 133 42.03 8.46 25.79
CA PHE A 133 42.97 7.76 26.67
C PHE A 133 43.99 8.74 27.28
N ALA A 134 43.47 9.67 28.08
CA ALA A 134 44.26 10.58 28.88
C ALA A 134 45.03 9.85 30.00
N LYS A 135 46.17 10.42 30.39
CA LYS A 135 47.01 9.98 31.52
C LYS A 135 46.27 10.07 32.85
N GLN A 136 46.63 9.22 33.82
CA GLN A 136 46.02 9.24 35.15
C GLN A 136 45.99 10.62 35.80
N GLY A 137 44.77 11.10 36.05
CA GLY A 137 44.47 12.37 36.68
C GLY A 137 42.97 12.63 36.67
N THR A 138 42.59 13.87 36.96
CA THR A 138 41.29 14.42 36.55
C THR A 138 41.41 14.82 35.08
N SER A 139 40.41 14.52 34.27
CA SER A 139 40.28 15.01 32.88
C SER A 139 38.82 14.93 32.46
N ALA A 140 38.40 15.85 31.60
CA ALA A 140 37.07 15.87 30.99
C ALA A 140 37.13 16.44 29.58
N PHE A 141 36.32 15.89 28.69
CA PHE A 141 36.24 16.28 27.28
C PHE A 141 34.79 16.62 26.91
N ALA A 142 34.61 17.51 25.94
CA ALA A 142 33.30 17.84 25.37
C ALA A 142 33.41 18.12 23.87
N LEU A 143 32.29 18.01 23.16
CA LEU A 143 32.21 18.37 21.75
C LEU A 143 31.80 19.84 21.62
N PHE A 144 32.48 20.58 20.76
CA PHE A 144 32.14 21.96 20.42
C PHE A 144 31.72 22.05 18.95
N ARG A 145 30.64 22.78 18.69
CA ARG A 145 30.16 23.19 17.37
C ARG A 145 30.62 24.63 17.11
N ASN A 146 31.28 24.85 15.99
CA ASN A 146 31.50 26.19 15.43
C ASN A 146 30.63 26.39 14.18
N ASP A 147 29.71 27.34 14.26
CA ASP A 147 28.74 27.68 13.19
C ASP A 147 29.26 28.75 12.20
N GLY A 148 30.55 29.09 12.29
CA GLY A 148 31.19 30.17 11.56
C GLY A 148 31.09 31.54 12.24
N MET A 149 30.38 31.65 13.37
CA MET A 149 30.22 32.89 14.15
C MET A 149 30.61 32.71 15.63
N THR A 150 30.34 31.54 16.20
CA THR A 150 30.47 31.21 17.61
C THR A 150 31.03 29.79 17.76
N ASN A 151 31.85 29.54 18.79
CA ASN A 151 32.25 28.20 19.19
C ASN A 151 31.53 27.83 20.49
N THR A 152 30.62 26.87 20.44
CA THR A 152 29.67 26.57 21.52
C THR A 152 29.71 25.08 21.88
N GLU A 153 29.74 24.76 23.17
CA GLU A 153 29.65 23.38 23.67
C GLU A 153 28.31 22.75 23.22
N ILE A 154 28.35 21.51 22.74
CA ILE A 154 27.16 20.73 22.42
C ILE A 154 26.59 20.19 23.75
N PRO A 155 25.39 20.61 24.20
CA PRO A 155 24.91 20.27 25.54
C PRO A 155 24.78 18.77 25.76
N GLY A 156 25.33 18.28 26.88
CA GLY A 156 25.33 16.86 27.21
C GLY A 156 26.41 16.03 26.50
N SER A 157 27.34 16.67 25.78
CA SER A 157 28.52 16.01 25.22
C SER A 157 29.73 15.96 26.16
N ALA A 158 29.65 16.62 27.32
CA ALA A 158 30.71 16.69 28.32
C ALA A 158 30.79 15.41 29.19
N TYR A 159 31.90 14.68 29.10
CA TYR A 159 32.19 13.47 29.88
C TYR A 159 33.60 13.54 30.48
N GLY A 160 33.76 13.05 31.72
CA GLY A 160 35.01 13.10 32.45
C GLY A 160 35.04 12.17 33.65
N ALA A 161 36.19 12.09 34.33
CA ALA A 161 36.35 11.32 35.57
C ALA A 161 37.19 12.09 36.60
N GLU A 162 36.74 12.06 37.87
CA GLU A 162 37.35 12.83 38.95
C GLU A 162 38.78 12.37 39.29
N SER A 163 39.06 11.05 39.20
CA SER A 163 40.42 10.51 39.10
C SER A 163 40.43 9.07 38.56
N GLY A 164 41.42 8.70 37.75
CA GLY A 164 41.71 7.29 37.46
C GLY A 164 42.44 7.02 36.14
N ASN A 165 42.54 5.72 35.79
CA ASN A 165 42.98 5.25 34.47
C ASN A 165 41.79 4.50 33.84
N GLN A 166 40.81 5.23 33.31
CA GLN A 166 39.63 4.66 32.64
C GLN A 166 39.41 5.40 31.33
N THR A 167 38.80 4.75 30.35
CA THR A 167 38.46 5.37 29.06
C THR A 167 37.51 6.55 29.30
N TYR A 168 37.91 7.74 28.87
CA TYR A 168 37.06 8.94 28.93
C TYR A 168 36.14 8.91 27.70
N SER A 169 35.10 8.07 27.77
CA SER A 169 34.12 7.90 26.69
C SER A 169 32.89 8.77 26.87
N GLY A 170 32.39 9.30 25.75
CA GLY A 170 31.22 10.17 25.72
C GLY A 170 30.32 9.91 24.52
N GLN A 171 29.04 10.27 24.65
CA GLN A 171 28.02 10.04 23.64
C GLN A 171 27.01 11.19 23.61
N VAL A 172 26.65 11.67 22.41
CA VAL A 172 25.58 12.67 22.25
C VAL A 172 24.78 12.41 20.96
N ILE A 173 23.49 12.75 20.98
CA ILE A 173 22.67 12.87 19.78
C ILE A 173 22.32 14.35 19.62
N THR A 174 22.67 14.94 18.48
CA THR A 174 22.58 16.39 18.26
C THR A 174 22.22 16.71 16.79
N PRO A 175 21.43 17.76 16.52
CA PRO A 175 21.35 18.32 15.18
C PRO A 175 22.65 19.08 14.86
N LEU A 176 23.16 18.91 13.64
CA LEU A 176 24.24 19.71 13.05
C LEU A 176 23.83 20.16 11.64
N ASP A 177 24.35 21.30 11.23
CA ASP A 177 24.06 21.93 9.95
C ASP A 177 25.24 21.84 8.97
N GLN A 178 24.93 21.89 7.67
CA GLN A 178 25.95 22.01 6.64
C GLN A 178 26.80 23.27 6.85
N GLY A 179 28.11 23.09 7.01
CA GLY A 179 29.08 24.14 7.29
C GLY A 179 29.59 24.15 8.74
N ASP A 180 28.94 23.42 9.66
CA ASP A 180 29.44 23.29 11.03
C ASP A 180 30.83 22.65 11.07
N ILE A 181 31.70 23.21 11.92
CA ILE A 181 32.97 22.58 12.30
C ILE A 181 32.80 22.01 13.70
N LEU A 182 32.86 20.68 13.80
CA LEU A 182 32.88 19.93 15.05
C LEU A 182 34.33 19.76 15.52
N THR A 183 34.55 19.92 16.82
CA THR A 183 35.84 19.63 17.50
C THR A 183 35.59 18.88 18.81
N LEU A 184 36.52 18.01 19.21
CA LEU A 184 36.54 17.39 20.54
C LEU A 184 37.59 18.13 21.39
N VAL A 185 37.22 18.60 22.57
CA VAL A 185 37.99 19.61 23.33
C VAL A 185 38.22 19.15 24.76
N ASN A 186 39.44 19.31 25.28
CA ASN A 186 39.74 19.18 26.71
C ASN A 186 39.11 20.36 27.47
N ILE A 187 38.16 20.10 28.37
CA ILE A 187 37.48 21.14 29.16
C ILE A 187 38.00 21.25 30.60
N ASP A 188 38.89 20.34 31.00
CA ASP A 188 39.55 20.34 32.31
C ASP A 188 41.00 20.84 32.20
N GLY A 189 41.78 20.77 33.28
CA GLY A 189 43.19 21.16 33.30
C GLY A 189 44.09 20.42 32.30
N ALA A 190 45.35 20.88 32.21
CA ALA A 190 46.33 20.34 31.26
C ALA A 190 46.54 18.83 31.41
N THR A 191 46.44 18.10 30.30
CA THR A 191 46.47 16.64 30.24
C THR A 191 47.36 16.14 29.10
N ASN A 192 47.59 14.83 29.05
CA ASN A 192 48.44 14.20 28.04
C ASN A 192 47.80 12.88 27.58
N LEU A 193 47.52 12.77 26.28
CA LEU A 193 46.98 11.56 25.67
C LEU A 193 48.13 10.60 25.36
N ASN A 194 48.02 9.35 25.82
CA ASN A 194 49.13 8.38 25.75
C ASN A 194 48.89 7.32 24.68
N HIS A 195 49.72 7.34 23.64
CA HIS A 195 49.58 6.44 22.49
C HIS A 195 50.17 5.02 22.71
N ARG A 196 50.58 4.66 23.93
CA ARG A 196 51.31 3.40 24.19
C ARG A 196 50.91 2.70 25.47
N VAL A 197 50.82 1.37 25.38
CA VAL A 197 50.85 0.49 26.54
C VAL A 197 52.31 0.35 27.03
N PRO A 198 52.61 0.57 28.33
CA PRO A 198 53.95 0.33 28.91
C PRO A 198 54.44 -1.11 28.71
N PRO A 199 55.77 -1.39 28.75
CA PRO A 199 56.78 -0.76 29.61
C PRO A 199 57.44 0.53 29.07
N SER A 200 58.27 1.13 29.93
CA SER A 200 58.87 2.46 29.75
C SER A 200 60.16 2.49 28.91
N ASP A 201 60.23 1.71 27.84
CA ASP A 201 61.43 1.56 27.00
C ASP A 201 61.28 2.13 25.57
N ASN A 202 60.17 2.84 25.31
CA ASN A 202 59.75 3.38 24.01
C ASN A 202 59.46 2.33 22.91
N ASN A 203 59.52 1.02 23.20
CA ASN A 203 59.13 -0.05 22.26
C ASN A 203 57.68 -0.52 22.43
N GLY A 204 56.92 0.06 23.37
CA GLY A 204 55.50 -0.25 23.56
C GLY A 204 54.67 -0.10 22.27
N ILE A 205 53.74 -1.04 22.06
CA ILE A 205 52.86 -1.09 20.88
C ILE A 205 52.02 0.20 20.81
N PRO A 206 51.90 0.85 19.64
CA PRO A 206 51.00 1.98 19.48
C PRO A 206 49.54 1.53 19.65
N VAL A 207 48.79 2.30 20.42
CA VAL A 207 47.34 2.19 20.62
C VAL A 207 46.72 3.57 20.41
N ASP A 208 45.43 3.58 20.10
CA ASP A 208 44.70 4.82 19.82
C ASP A 208 44.67 5.70 21.09
N SER A 209 45.15 6.93 21.00
CA SER A 209 45.16 7.91 22.10
C SER A 209 43.82 8.63 22.23
N ALA A 210 43.08 8.74 21.12
CA ALA A 210 41.67 9.12 21.04
C ALA A 210 41.00 8.49 19.82
N SER A 211 39.68 8.33 19.85
CA SER A 211 38.87 7.97 18.68
C SER A 211 37.47 8.58 18.72
N ILE A 212 36.85 8.71 17.55
CA ILE A 212 35.49 9.24 17.40
C ILE A 212 34.75 8.59 16.23
N VAL A 213 33.50 8.20 16.48
CA VAL A 213 32.54 7.72 15.48
C VAL A 213 31.44 8.78 15.32
N ILE A 214 31.12 9.13 14.08
CA ILE A 214 30.03 10.03 13.72
C ILE A 214 29.07 9.27 12.79
N LEU A 215 27.82 9.13 13.19
CA LEU A 215 26.77 8.40 12.46
C LEU A 215 25.61 9.34 12.11
N LYS A 216 25.31 9.50 10.82
CA LYS A 216 24.11 10.25 10.39
C LYS A 216 22.86 9.40 10.57
N LEU A 217 21.89 9.90 11.32
CA LEU A 217 20.62 9.22 11.62
C LEU A 217 19.48 9.64 10.69
N ALA A 218 19.44 10.93 10.32
CA ALA A 218 18.46 11.56 9.44
C ALA A 218 19.10 12.79 8.78
#